data_AF-A0A661XGW6-F1
#
_entry.id   AF-A0A661XGW6-F1
#
_cell.length_a   1.000
_cell.length_b   1.000
_cell.length_c   1.000
_cell.angle_alpha   90.00
_cell.angle_beta   90.00
_cell.angle_gamma   90.00
#
_symmetry.space_group_name_H-M   'P 1'
#
loop_
_entity.id
_entity.type
_entity.pdbx_description
1 polymer ?
#
loop_
_entity_poly.entity_id
_entity_poly.type
_entity_poly.pdbx_seq_one_letter_code
_entity_poly.pdbx_strand_id
1 'polypeptide(L)'
;GISAKSFKKPTSLEMDHDFLWRVHQHVPRKGRIQIFNRSHYEDVLIQRVHKWIDEKTVDHRFEAINNFERNLMRDNNTTILKFYLHISESEQKVQLQQRIDDPSKSWKHNDGDWEERKKWKEYMRCYTDVINRSEIPWIIAPVDQRWYRDFFVASRILEAMESLNLQVPKINIKKRSK
;
A
#
# COMPACT_ATOMS: atom_id res chain seq x y z
N GLY A 1 -3.95 -17.97 5.63
CA GLY A 1 -4.56 -16.81 6.32
C GLY A 1 -4.19 -15.48 5.70
N ILE A 2 -3.03 -15.40 5.03
CA ILE A 2 -2.47 -14.18 4.44
C ILE A 2 -2.50 -14.30 2.91
N SER A 3 -2.77 -13.21 2.22
CA SER A 3 -2.69 -13.12 0.76
C SER A 3 -2.07 -11.78 0.34
N ALA A 4 -1.45 -11.72 -0.83
CA ALA A 4 -0.81 -10.51 -1.34
C ALA A 4 -1.29 -10.21 -2.76
N LYS A 5 -1.52 -8.94 -3.07
CA LYS A 5 -1.86 -8.44 -4.41
C LYS A 5 -0.87 -7.35 -4.77
N SER A 6 -0.14 -7.55 -5.86
CA SER A 6 0.70 -6.52 -6.45
C SER A 6 -0.05 -5.80 -7.54
N PHE A 7 -0.23 -4.48 -7.39
CA PHE A 7 -0.82 -3.65 -8.44
C PHE A 7 0.27 -3.20 -9.40
N LYS A 8 0.03 -3.43 -10.69
CA LYS A 8 0.87 -2.99 -11.82
C LYS A 8 0.10 -1.91 -12.61
N LYS A 9 0.67 -1.49 -13.75
CA LYS A 9 -0.04 -0.65 -14.73
C LYS A 9 -1.43 -1.24 -15.01
N PRO A 10 -2.50 -0.43 -14.96
CA PRO A 10 -3.85 -0.89 -15.28
C PRO A 10 -3.94 -1.53 -16.66
N THR A 11 -4.74 -2.60 -16.77
CA THR A 11 -5.12 -3.17 -18.07
C THR A 11 -6.17 -2.28 -18.76
N SER A 12 -6.45 -2.50 -20.04
CA SER A 12 -7.54 -1.81 -20.74
C SER A 12 -8.88 -1.98 -20.01
N LEU A 13 -9.22 -3.22 -19.65
CA LEU A 13 -10.44 -3.49 -18.88
C LEU A 13 -10.47 -2.72 -17.54
N GLU A 14 -9.36 -2.68 -16.82
CA GLU A 14 -9.30 -1.93 -15.56
C GLU A 14 -9.44 -0.41 -15.77
N MET A 15 -9.01 0.12 -16.93
CA MET A 15 -9.18 1.54 -17.28
C MET A 15 -10.58 1.88 -17.80
N ASP A 16 -11.34 0.88 -18.28
CA ASP A 16 -12.75 1.05 -18.66
C ASP A 16 -13.69 1.14 -17.44
N HIS A 17 -13.16 0.93 -16.23
CA HIS A 17 -13.84 1.08 -14.95
C HIS A 17 -13.26 2.24 -14.13
N ASP A 18 -13.91 2.58 -13.02
CA ASP A 18 -13.31 3.47 -12.04
C ASP A 18 -12.06 2.83 -11.40
N PHE A 19 -11.14 3.65 -10.92
CA PHE A 19 -9.85 3.18 -10.42
C PHE A 19 -9.92 2.28 -9.18
N LEU A 20 -11.00 2.38 -8.39
CA LEU A 20 -11.20 1.55 -7.19
C LEU A 20 -11.80 0.19 -7.52
N TRP A 21 -12.48 0.03 -8.66
CA TRP A 21 -13.09 -1.24 -9.08
C TRP A 21 -12.12 -2.43 -8.97
N ARG A 22 -10.91 -2.28 -9.51
CA ARG A 22 -9.89 -3.35 -9.48
C ARG A 22 -9.32 -3.59 -8.08
N VAL A 23 -9.36 -2.57 -7.22
CA VAL A 23 -8.78 -2.62 -5.88
C VAL A 23 -9.78 -3.26 -4.91
N HIS A 24 -11.05 -2.88 -5.02
CA HIS A 24 -12.11 -3.39 -4.16
C HIS A 24 -12.27 -4.91 -4.28
N GLN A 25 -12.08 -5.48 -5.47
CA GLN A 25 -12.11 -6.94 -5.68
C GLN A 25 -11.08 -7.72 -4.84
N HIS A 26 -10.04 -7.05 -4.35
CA HIS A 26 -8.96 -7.68 -3.62
C HIS A 26 -8.97 -7.39 -2.12
N VAL A 27 -9.98 -6.68 -1.59
CA VAL A 27 -10.06 -6.40 -0.14
C VAL A 27 -10.20 -7.69 0.68
N PRO A 28 -9.71 -7.73 1.93
CA PRO A 28 -9.75 -8.95 2.73
C PRO A 28 -11.18 -9.33 3.12
N ARG A 29 -11.52 -10.61 2.94
CA ARG A 29 -12.67 -11.22 3.62
C ARG A 29 -12.40 -11.39 5.12
N LYS A 30 -13.45 -11.56 5.92
CA LYS A 30 -13.34 -11.80 7.37
C LYS A 30 -12.36 -12.94 7.70
N GLY A 31 -11.52 -12.71 8.71
CA GLY A 31 -10.50 -13.66 9.17
C GLY A 31 -9.29 -13.82 8.22
N ARG A 32 -9.07 -12.89 7.29
CA ARG A 32 -7.91 -12.88 6.40
C ARG A 32 -7.12 -11.59 6.52
N ILE A 33 -5.82 -11.70 6.31
CA ILE A 33 -4.92 -10.57 6.13
C ILE A 33 -4.63 -10.44 4.64
N GLN A 34 -4.81 -9.24 4.09
CA GLN A 34 -4.48 -8.93 2.71
C GLN A 34 -3.41 -7.86 2.67
N ILE A 35 -2.34 -8.12 1.91
CA ILE A 35 -1.24 -7.20 1.68
C ILE A 35 -1.40 -6.62 0.28
N PHE A 36 -1.40 -5.30 0.18
CA PHE A 36 -1.34 -4.57 -1.07
C PHE A 36 0.09 -4.09 -1.30
N ASN A 37 0.73 -4.63 -2.35
CA ASN A 37 2.02 -4.15 -2.83
C ASN A 37 1.75 -3.14 -3.96
N ARG A 38 2.00 -1.86 -3.68
CA ARG A 38 1.27 -0.72 -4.26
C ARG A 38 -0.22 -0.81 -3.93
N SER A 39 -1.01 0.20 -4.27
CA SER A 39 -2.44 0.27 -3.93
C SER A 39 -3.19 1.29 -4.79
N HIS A 40 -4.43 1.62 -4.44
CA HIS A 40 -5.23 2.71 -5.00
C HIS A 40 -4.56 4.08 -4.92
N TYR A 41 -3.53 4.27 -4.10
CA TYR A 41 -2.79 5.52 -4.04
C TYR A 41 -1.93 5.80 -5.27
N GLU A 42 -1.62 4.79 -6.10
CA GLU A 42 -0.93 5.01 -7.38
C GLU A 42 -1.72 5.98 -8.28
N ASP A 43 -3.05 5.96 -8.19
CA ASP A 43 -3.96 6.82 -8.94
C ASP A 43 -3.94 8.29 -8.50
N VAL A 44 -3.27 8.64 -7.40
CA VAL A 44 -3.00 10.02 -6.98
C VAL A 44 -1.50 10.31 -6.82
N LEU A 45 -0.63 9.34 -7.12
CA LEU A 45 0.82 9.45 -7.09
C LEU A 45 1.39 9.55 -8.51
N ILE A 46 1.63 8.42 -9.18
CA ILE A 46 2.31 8.42 -10.49
C ILE A 46 1.53 9.21 -11.54
N GLN A 47 0.19 9.12 -11.53
CA GLN A 47 -0.64 9.87 -12.47
C GLN A 47 -0.54 11.38 -12.28
N ARG A 48 -0.36 11.83 -11.03
CA ARG A 48 -0.18 13.25 -10.70
C ARG A 48 1.23 13.74 -11.02
N VAL A 49 2.25 12.97 -10.65
CA VAL A 49 3.66 13.28 -10.95
C VAL A 49 3.91 13.44 -12.45
N HIS A 50 3.25 12.62 -13.27
CA HIS A 50 3.34 12.70 -14.72
C HIS A 50 2.27 13.59 -15.38
N LYS A 51 1.41 14.25 -14.59
CA LYS A 51 0.34 15.15 -15.06
C LYS A 51 -0.64 14.49 -16.05
N TRP A 52 -0.90 13.19 -15.88
CA TRP A 52 -1.91 12.47 -16.66
C TRP A 52 -3.34 12.77 -16.20
N ILE A 53 -3.48 13.33 -15.01
CA ILE A 53 -4.74 13.83 -14.45
C ILE A 53 -4.55 15.25 -13.94
N ASP A 54 -5.63 16.03 -13.92
CA ASP A 54 -5.63 17.37 -13.33
C ASP A 54 -5.81 17.34 -11.80
N GLU A 55 -5.52 18.46 -11.14
CA GLU A 55 -5.64 18.57 -9.68
C GLU A 55 -7.08 18.42 -9.19
N LYS A 56 -8.08 18.79 -10.01
CA LYS A 56 -9.49 18.56 -9.69
C LYS A 56 -9.83 17.06 -9.60
N THR A 57 -9.27 16.26 -10.52
CA THR A 57 -9.40 14.80 -10.49
C THR A 57 -8.66 14.21 -9.31
N VAL A 58 -7.47 14.73 -8.98
CA VAL A 58 -6.73 14.34 -7.76
C VAL A 58 -7.59 14.54 -6.52
N ASP A 59 -8.24 15.70 -6.38
CA ASP A 59 -9.09 16.02 -5.23
C ASP A 59 -10.28 15.05 -5.11
N HIS A 60 -10.96 14.79 -6.23
CA HIS A 60 -12.05 13.83 -6.27
C HIS A 60 -11.58 12.41 -5.90
N ARG A 61 -10.39 12.00 -6.37
CA ARG A 61 -9.82 10.68 -6.02
C ARG A 61 -9.47 10.58 -4.54
N PHE A 62 -8.96 11.64 -3.92
CA PHE A 62 -8.74 11.63 -2.47
C PHE A 62 -10.03 11.44 -1.68
N GLU A 63 -11.11 12.12 -2.07
CA GLU A 63 -12.43 11.93 -1.47
C GLU A 63 -12.90 10.47 -1.64
N ALA A 64 -12.78 9.92 -2.85
CA ALA A 64 -13.16 8.54 -3.15
C ALA A 64 -12.34 7.53 -2.32
N ILE A 65 -11.03 7.75 -2.17
CA ILE A 65 -10.14 6.90 -1.36
C ILE A 65 -10.56 6.93 0.11
N ASN A 66 -10.79 8.11 0.68
CA ASN A 66 -11.19 8.24 2.08
C ASN A 66 -12.57 7.60 2.31
N ASN A 67 -13.53 7.79 1.40
CA ASN A 67 -14.84 7.15 1.47
C ASN A 67 -14.72 5.61 1.36
N PHE A 68 -13.88 5.11 0.46
CA PHE A 68 -13.61 3.67 0.30
C PHE A 68 -13.03 3.05 1.57
N GLU A 69 -11.97 3.65 2.12
CA GLU A 69 -11.32 3.15 3.33
C GLU A 69 -12.27 3.19 4.55
N ARG A 70 -13.04 4.28 4.68
CA ARG A 70 -14.08 4.42 5.71
C ARG A 70 -15.15 3.35 5.58
N ASN A 71 -15.57 3.02 4.35
CA ASN A 71 -16.54 1.96 4.10
C ASN A 71 -16.01 0.59 4.55
N LEU A 72 -14.76 0.26 4.21
CA LEU A 72 -14.12 -0.99 4.65
C LEU A 72 -14.06 -1.13 6.17
N MET A 73 -13.77 -0.03 6.88
CA MET A 73 -13.76 0.00 8.34
C MET A 73 -15.16 -0.14 8.95
N ARG A 74 -16.16 0.57 8.41
CA ARG A 74 -17.51 0.62 9.00
C ARG A 74 -18.37 -0.59 8.70
N ASP A 75 -18.30 -1.10 7.48
CA ASP A 75 -19.19 -2.19 7.03
C ASP A 75 -18.60 -3.58 7.32
N ASN A 76 -17.30 -3.77 7.04
CA ASN A 76 -16.64 -5.07 7.18
C ASN A 76 -15.72 -5.17 8.41
N ASN A 77 -15.64 -4.12 9.24
CA ASN A 77 -14.70 -4.02 10.37
C ASN A 77 -13.24 -4.29 9.96
N THR A 78 -12.86 -3.81 8.78
CA THR A 78 -11.49 -4.01 8.27
C THR A 78 -10.53 -3.07 8.97
N THR A 79 -9.52 -3.61 9.63
CA THR A 79 -8.40 -2.82 10.15
C THR A 79 -7.41 -2.54 9.02
N ILE A 80 -7.17 -1.27 8.75
CA ILE A 80 -6.31 -0.80 7.64
C ILE A 80 -5.01 -0.27 8.24
N LEU A 81 -3.89 -0.83 7.80
CA LEU A 81 -2.55 -0.32 8.09
C LEU A 81 -1.90 0.13 6.79
N LYS A 82 -1.43 1.37 6.74
CA LYS A 82 -0.78 1.95 5.56
C LYS A 82 0.64 2.31 5.88
N PHE A 83 1.59 1.75 5.14
CA PHE A 83 3.01 1.95 5.38
C PHE A 83 3.64 2.70 4.22
N TYR A 84 4.18 3.88 4.51
CA TYR A 84 5.05 4.59 3.59
C TYR A 84 6.50 4.24 3.95
N LEU A 85 7.13 3.46 3.07
CA LEU A 85 8.52 3.03 3.24
C LEU A 85 9.45 4.16 2.83
N HIS A 86 9.83 5.00 3.79
CA HIS A 86 10.63 6.19 3.55
C HIS A 86 12.11 5.85 3.47
N ILE A 87 12.65 5.94 2.26
CA ILE A 87 14.08 5.82 1.94
C ILE A 87 14.65 7.22 1.72
N SER A 88 15.88 7.47 2.14
CA SER A 88 16.56 8.72 1.82
C SER A 88 16.92 8.80 0.33
N GLU A 89 17.00 10.02 -0.21
CA GLU A 89 17.37 10.24 -1.61
C GLU A 89 18.75 9.64 -1.92
N SER A 90 19.70 9.75 -0.98
CA SER A 90 21.03 9.17 -1.06
C SER A 90 21.00 7.64 -1.09
N GLU A 91 20.25 7.02 -0.18
CA GLU A 91 20.18 5.57 -0.09
C GLU A 91 19.48 4.96 -1.30
N GLN A 92 18.47 5.63 -1.86
CA GLN A 92 17.86 5.21 -3.13
C GLN A 92 18.89 5.19 -4.27
N LYS A 93 19.82 6.16 -4.33
CA LYS A 93 20.88 6.17 -5.36
C LYS A 93 21.78 4.95 -5.24
N VAL A 94 22.22 4.67 -4.02
CA VAL A 94 23.08 3.52 -3.70
C VAL A 94 22.38 2.22 -4.13
N GLN A 95 21.10 2.06 -3.79
CA GLN A 95 20.36 0.85 -4.14
C GLN A 95 20.10 0.69 -5.64
N LEU A 96 19.87 1.79 -6.39
CA LEU A 96 19.74 1.73 -7.84
C LEU A 96 21.07 1.35 -8.49
N GLN A 97 22.17 1.95 -8.05
CA GLN A 97 23.50 1.62 -8.55
C GLN A 97 23.86 0.14 -8.29
N GLN A 98 23.56 -0.37 -7.09
CA GLN A 98 23.76 -1.78 -6.76
C GLN A 98 22.97 -2.76 -7.67
N ARG A 99 21.85 -2.35 -8.28
CA ARG A 99 21.13 -3.22 -9.23
C ARG A 99 21.87 -3.38 -10.56
N ILE A 100 22.70 -2.40 -10.92
CA ILE A 100 23.56 -2.44 -12.11
C ILE A 100 24.83 -3.22 -11.78
N ASP A 101 25.44 -2.92 -10.64
CA ASP A 101 26.76 -3.44 -10.29
C ASP A 101 26.74 -4.91 -9.82
N ASP A 102 25.61 -5.40 -9.30
CA ASP A 102 25.44 -6.77 -8.81
C ASP A 102 24.67 -7.64 -9.82
N PRO A 103 25.34 -8.59 -10.51
CA PRO A 103 24.69 -9.46 -11.49
C PRO A 103 23.50 -10.24 -10.92
N SER A 104 23.48 -10.55 -9.62
CA SER A 104 22.37 -11.26 -8.96
C SER A 104 21.10 -10.40 -8.81
N LYS A 105 21.22 -9.08 -8.97
CA LYS A 105 20.13 -8.10 -8.84
C LYS A 105 19.75 -7.43 -10.15
N SER A 106 20.53 -7.65 -11.20
CA SER A 106 20.33 -7.10 -12.55
C SER A 106 18.91 -7.26 -13.09
N TRP A 107 18.24 -8.38 -12.78
CA TRP A 107 16.85 -8.61 -13.21
C TRP A 107 15.82 -7.62 -12.64
N LYS A 108 16.16 -6.90 -11.55
CA LYS A 108 15.32 -5.85 -10.95
C LYS A 108 15.60 -4.46 -11.52
N HIS A 109 16.59 -4.34 -12.40
CA HIS A 109 16.94 -3.08 -13.04
C HIS A 109 15.90 -2.72 -14.10
N ASN A 110 15.55 -1.45 -14.15
CA ASN A 110 14.75 -0.85 -15.21
C ASN A 110 15.32 0.54 -15.48
N ASP A 111 15.66 0.83 -16.73
CA ASP A 111 16.22 2.14 -17.10
C ASP A 111 15.28 3.29 -16.73
N GLY A 112 13.97 3.04 -16.74
CA GLY A 112 12.96 4.00 -16.30
C GLY A 112 13.11 4.45 -14.84
N ASP A 113 13.73 3.64 -13.97
CA ASP A 113 13.92 3.99 -12.56
C ASP A 113 14.79 5.26 -12.40
N TRP A 114 15.73 5.49 -13.32
CA TRP A 114 16.57 6.70 -13.30
C TRP A 114 15.81 7.95 -13.74
N GLU A 115 14.88 7.82 -14.69
CA GLU A 115 14.01 8.93 -15.09
C GLU A 115 13.01 9.28 -13.99
N GLU A 116 12.44 8.28 -13.31
CA GLU A 116 11.58 8.51 -12.16
C GLU A 116 12.34 9.17 -10.99
N ARG A 117 13.61 8.79 -10.79
CA ARG A 117 14.47 9.43 -9.78
C ARG A 117 14.66 10.93 -10.03
N LYS A 118 14.75 11.40 -11.28
CA LYS A 118 14.82 12.85 -11.58
C LYS A 118 13.61 13.61 -11.07
N LYS A 119 12.46 12.93 -10.91
CA LYS A 119 11.20 13.47 -10.37
C LYS A 119 11.08 13.32 -8.85
N TRP A 120 12.16 12.99 -8.14
CA TRP A 120 12.17 12.77 -6.68
C TRP A 120 11.39 13.84 -5.90
N LYS A 121 11.69 15.12 -6.14
CA LYS A 121 11.03 16.24 -5.44
C LYS A 121 9.51 16.25 -5.66
N GLU A 122 9.08 15.93 -6.87
CA GLU A 122 7.66 15.89 -7.22
C GLU A 122 6.97 14.67 -6.60
N TYR A 123 7.64 13.51 -6.57
CA TYR A 123 7.16 12.36 -5.81
C TYR A 123 7.03 12.66 -4.32
N MET A 124 8.04 13.29 -3.70
CA MET A 124 7.98 13.65 -2.29
C MET A 124 6.83 14.61 -2.01
N ARG A 125 6.62 15.62 -2.87
CA ARG A 125 5.47 16.53 -2.80
C ARG A 125 4.14 15.76 -2.82
N CYS A 126 3.98 14.84 -3.77
CA CYS A 126 2.76 14.04 -3.90
C CYS A 126 2.57 13.08 -2.71
N TYR A 127 3.63 12.44 -2.22
CA TYR A 127 3.56 11.58 -1.03
C TYR A 127 3.22 12.36 0.23
N THR A 128 3.79 13.54 0.43
CA THR A 128 3.44 14.43 1.54
C THR A 128 1.95 14.79 1.49
N ASP A 129 1.41 15.09 0.32
CA ASP A 129 -0.02 15.37 0.16
C ASP A 129 -0.88 14.13 0.46
N VAL A 130 -0.47 12.95 -0.04
CA VAL A 130 -1.12 11.67 0.29
C VAL A 130 -1.17 11.41 1.79
N ILE A 131 -0.07 11.64 2.49
CA ILE A 131 0.02 11.43 3.94
C ILE A 131 -0.89 12.41 4.67
N ASN A 132 -0.89 13.69 4.28
CA ASN A 132 -1.63 14.74 4.98
C ASN A 132 -3.14 14.71 4.74
N ARG A 133 -3.59 14.26 3.56
CA ARG A 133 -5.01 14.27 3.16
C ARG A 133 -5.75 12.98 3.49
N SER A 134 -5.05 11.98 4.00
CA SER A 134 -5.64 10.69 4.28
C SER A 134 -6.31 10.66 5.65
N GLU A 135 -7.56 10.22 5.72
CA GLU A 135 -8.31 10.16 6.98
C GLU A 135 -7.78 9.07 7.92
N ILE A 136 -7.38 7.92 7.37
CA ILE A 136 -6.67 6.90 8.14
C ILE A 136 -5.19 7.26 8.12
N PRO A 137 -4.51 7.34 9.27
CA PRO A 137 -3.13 7.80 9.32
C PRO A 137 -2.19 6.81 8.61
N TRP A 138 -1.17 7.37 7.95
CA TRP A 138 -0.05 6.62 7.41
C TRP A 138 1.01 6.39 8.48
N ILE A 139 1.62 5.22 8.44
CA ILE A 139 2.80 4.87 9.22
C ILE A 139 4.02 5.11 8.35
N ILE A 140 4.83 6.09 8.72
CA ILE A 140 6.08 6.41 8.02
C ILE A 140 7.16 5.47 8.58
N ALA A 141 7.55 4.47 7.80
CA ALA A 141 8.56 3.50 8.18
C ALA A 141 9.91 3.92 7.57
N PRO A 142 10.95 4.22 8.38
CA PRO A 142 12.29 4.46 7.86
C PRO A 142 12.88 3.14 7.34
N VAL A 143 13.37 3.14 6.10
CA VAL A 143 13.80 1.89 5.43
C VAL A 143 15.22 1.87 4.89
N ASP A 144 16.03 2.86 5.24
CA ASP A 144 17.44 2.89 4.84
C ASP A 144 18.18 1.61 5.30
N GLN A 145 17.86 1.13 6.50
CA GLN A 145 18.35 -0.15 7.01
C GLN A 145 17.27 -1.23 6.94
N ARG A 146 17.53 -2.28 6.16
CA ARG A 146 16.56 -3.36 5.91
C ARG A 146 16.10 -4.08 7.18
N TRP A 147 17.02 -4.35 8.10
CA TRP A 147 16.69 -5.02 9.37
C TRP A 147 15.73 -4.15 10.21
N TYR A 148 15.95 -2.83 10.22
CA TYR A 148 15.12 -1.91 11.00
C TYR A 148 13.74 -1.74 10.37
N ARG A 149 13.66 -1.68 9.04
CA ARG A 149 12.37 -1.74 8.31
C ARG A 149 11.57 -2.97 8.75
N ASP A 150 12.19 -4.15 8.70
CA ASP A 150 11.51 -5.41 8.95
C ASP A 150 11.02 -5.47 10.40
N PHE A 151 11.86 -5.08 11.35
CA PHE A 151 11.50 -4.92 12.75
C PHE A 151 10.34 -3.93 12.94
N PHE A 152 10.48 -2.70 12.42
CA PHE A 152 9.52 -1.62 12.62
C PHE A 152 8.13 -1.95 12.06
N VAL A 153 8.07 -2.48 10.83
CA VAL A 153 6.80 -2.88 10.21
C VAL A 153 6.17 -4.05 10.98
N ALA A 154 6.96 -5.06 11.36
CA ALA A 154 6.46 -6.20 12.13
C ALA A 154 5.90 -5.77 13.49
N SER A 155 6.59 -4.88 14.21
CA SER A 155 6.12 -4.34 15.50
C SER A 155 4.77 -3.62 15.36
N ARG A 156 4.60 -2.77 14.34
CA ARG A 156 3.33 -2.07 14.10
C ARG A 156 2.18 -3.02 13.74
N ILE A 157 2.48 -4.08 12.98
CA ILE A 157 1.49 -5.12 12.67
C ILE A 157 1.12 -5.89 13.95
N LEU A 158 2.09 -6.24 14.78
CA LEU A 158 1.85 -6.95 16.05
C LEU A 158 0.94 -6.13 16.97
N GLU A 159 1.27 -4.85 17.20
CA GLU A 159 0.45 -3.94 18.00
C GLU A 159 -1.00 -3.85 17.49
N ALA A 160 -1.17 -3.74 16.17
CA ALA A 160 -2.50 -3.73 15.57
C ALA A 160 -3.23 -5.05 15.80
N MET A 161 -2.56 -6.20 15.63
CA MET A 161 -3.17 -7.52 15.84
C MET A 161 -3.55 -7.77 17.31
N GLU A 162 -2.73 -7.33 18.25
CA GLU A 162 -3.02 -7.40 19.70
C GLU A 162 -4.24 -6.56 20.05
N SER A 163 -4.38 -5.36 19.46
CA SER A 163 -5.55 -4.49 19.70
C SER A 163 -6.90 -5.07 19.26
N LEU A 164 -6.90 -6.08 18.38
CA LEU A 164 -8.12 -6.74 17.91
C LEU A 164 -8.76 -7.66 18.96
N ASN A 165 -8.06 -7.99 20.04
CA ASN A 165 -8.56 -8.86 21.13
C ASN A 165 -9.19 -10.17 20.63
N LEU A 166 -8.57 -10.80 19.62
CA LEU A 166 -9.10 -11.99 18.96
C LEU A 166 -9.29 -13.15 19.95
N GLN A 167 -10.46 -13.78 19.91
CA GLN A 167 -10.81 -14.94 20.73
C GLN A 167 -10.98 -16.17 19.86
N VAL A 168 -10.54 -17.33 20.36
CA VAL A 168 -10.81 -18.61 19.69
C VAL A 168 -12.32 -18.88 19.74
N PRO A 169 -12.97 -19.25 18.61
CA PRO A 169 -14.40 -19.54 18.60
C PRO A 169 -14.75 -20.68 19.57
N LYS A 170 -15.82 -20.50 20.35
CA LYS A 170 -16.34 -21.55 21.23
C LYS A 170 -16.95 -22.68 20.37
N ILE A 171 -16.47 -23.90 20.54
CA ILE A 171 -17.03 -25.08 19.85
C ILE A 171 -18.28 -25.53 20.62
N ASN A 172 -19.46 -25.36 20.02
CA ASN A 172 -20.69 -25.95 20.57
C ASN A 172 -20.77 -27.43 20.20
N ILE A 173 -20.25 -28.30 21.08
CA ILE A 173 -20.43 -29.74 20.95
C ILE A 173 -21.88 -30.06 21.36
N LYS A 174 -22.81 -30.05 20.41
CA LYS A 174 -24.08 -30.77 20.59
C LYS A 174 -23.71 -32.24 20.75
N LYS A 175 -23.77 -32.76 21.98
CA LYS A 175 -23.67 -34.20 22.25
C LYS A 175 -24.64 -34.89 21.29
N ARG A 176 -24.13 -35.68 20.35
CA ARG A 176 -24.96 -36.62 19.60
C ARG A 176 -25.60 -37.52 20.64
N SER A 177 -26.91 -37.42 20.82
CA SER A 177 -27.68 -38.37 21.61
C SER A 177 -27.41 -39.78 21.06
N LYS A 178 -27.00 -40.68 21.95
CA LYS A 178 -26.89 -42.11 21.66
C LYS A 178 -28.25 -42.68 21.31
#